data_AF-A0A1Y4HK35-F1
#
_entry.id   AF-A0A1Y4HK35-F1
#
_cell.length_a   1.000
_cell.length_b   1.000
_cell.length_c   1.000
_cell.angle_alpha   90.00
_cell.angle_beta   90.00
_cell.angle_gamma   90.00
#
_symmetry.space_group_name_H-M   'P 1'
#
loop_
_entity.id
_entity.type
_entity.pdbx_description
1 polymer ?
#
loop_
_entity_poly.entity_id
_entity_poly.type
_entity_poly.pdbx_seq_one_letter_code
_entity_poly.pdbx_strand_id
1 'polypeptide(L)'
;MRPFIQRTAGATFTCGSSLSLIFRKDYIEYVFKLQGGFYGIIHLIPAADGQMLFADWGDYFQLIIGHNEPEKLMRMLEKPCPKVIDLMTGASGNSLVTIRGGQLGISRQVNAAPNPNLIALAGDEKILDEAEQLLSYCLDLFHEIRTKCPFPEWKKRLVNLYG
;
A
#
# COMPACT_ATOMS: atom_id res chain seq x y z
N MET A 1 -10.67 3.64 4.80
CA MET A 1 -9.68 4.13 3.81
C MET A 1 -10.00 3.50 2.47
N ARG A 2 -9.56 4.06 1.35
CA ARG A 2 -9.84 3.48 0.02
C ARG A 2 -8.82 2.36 -0.28
N PRO A 3 -9.21 1.26 -0.96
CA PRO A 3 -8.24 0.27 -1.42
C PRO A 3 -7.11 0.89 -2.26
N PHE A 4 -5.93 0.28 -2.19
CA PHE A 4 -4.70 0.72 -2.85
C PHE A 4 -4.88 0.97 -4.36
N ILE A 5 -5.65 0.12 -5.06
CA ILE A 5 -5.96 0.32 -6.48
C ILE A 5 -7.42 0.73 -6.63
N GLN A 6 -7.67 1.82 -7.34
CA GLN A 6 -9.00 2.35 -7.62
C GLN A 6 -9.21 2.56 -9.12
N ARG A 7 -10.46 2.41 -9.59
CA ARG A 7 -10.86 2.86 -10.93
C ARG A 7 -11.29 4.32 -10.99
N THR A 8 -11.54 4.92 -9.84
CA THR A 8 -11.95 6.33 -9.74
C THR A 8 -10.93 7.12 -8.93
N ALA A 9 -10.58 8.30 -9.45
CA ALA A 9 -9.66 9.20 -8.77
C ALA A 9 -10.20 9.69 -7.42
N GLY A 10 -11.51 10.04 -7.40
CA GLY A 10 -12.13 10.74 -6.28
C GLY A 10 -11.64 12.19 -6.10
N ALA A 11 -10.77 12.69 -6.99
CA ALA A 11 -10.18 14.02 -6.97
C ALA A 11 -9.89 14.53 -8.38
N THR A 12 -9.70 15.85 -8.50
CA THR A 12 -9.31 16.51 -9.76
C THR A 12 -7.81 16.70 -9.81
N PHE A 13 -7.20 16.35 -10.94
CA PHE A 13 -5.78 16.59 -11.19
C PHE A 13 -5.59 17.89 -11.96
N THR A 14 -4.74 18.78 -11.45
CA THR A 14 -4.44 20.06 -12.07
C THR A 14 -3.25 19.95 -13.04
N CYS A 15 -3.28 20.74 -14.11
CA CYS A 15 -2.13 21.05 -14.98
C CYS A 15 -1.23 19.85 -15.38
N GLY A 16 -1.81 18.70 -15.71
CA GLY A 16 -1.03 17.53 -16.13
C GLY A 16 -0.35 16.75 -14.99
N SER A 17 -0.58 17.14 -13.72
CA SER A 17 -0.05 16.43 -12.56
C SER A 17 -0.45 14.95 -12.54
N SER A 18 0.50 14.11 -12.13
CA SER A 18 0.32 12.68 -11.83
C SER A 18 -0.16 12.42 -10.41
N LEU A 19 -0.15 13.44 -9.54
CA LEU A 19 -0.55 13.35 -8.14
C LEU A 19 -1.69 14.33 -7.83
N SER A 20 -2.65 13.87 -7.03
CA SER A 20 -3.68 14.69 -6.39
C SER A 20 -3.82 14.31 -4.92
N LEU A 21 -4.32 15.23 -4.11
CA LEU A 21 -4.48 15.07 -2.67
C LEU A 21 -5.96 15.09 -2.29
N ILE A 22 -6.38 14.22 -1.37
CA ILE A 22 -7.67 14.33 -0.71
C ILE A 22 -7.45 14.43 0.79
N PHE A 23 -7.91 15.53 1.39
CA PHE A 23 -7.88 15.72 2.83
C PHE A 23 -9.09 15.04 3.46
N ARG A 24 -8.84 14.12 4.39
CA ARG A 24 -9.84 13.55 5.27
C ARG A 24 -9.63 14.10 6.68
N LYS A 25 -10.60 13.82 7.55
CA LYS A 25 -10.58 14.29 8.94
C LYS A 25 -9.29 13.89 9.67
N ASP A 26 -8.84 12.64 9.48
CA ASP A 26 -7.77 12.03 10.28
C ASP A 26 -6.56 11.59 9.44
N TYR A 27 -6.58 11.78 8.12
CA TYR A 27 -5.52 11.34 7.20
C TYR A 27 -5.60 12.08 5.87
N ILE A 28 -4.55 11.95 5.05
CA ILE A 28 -4.53 12.42 3.65
C ILE A 28 -4.45 11.22 2.73
N GLU A 29 -5.12 11.29 1.58
CA GLU A 29 -4.95 10.34 0.49
C GLU A 29 -4.08 10.98 -0.60
N TYR A 30 -2.91 10.40 -0.84
CA TYR A 30 -2.12 10.62 -2.04
C TYR A 30 -2.69 9.75 -3.16
N VAL A 31 -3.22 10.40 -4.19
CA VAL A 31 -3.87 9.76 -5.34
C VAL A 31 -2.95 9.88 -6.56
N PHE A 32 -2.29 8.79 -6.90
CA PHE A 32 -1.37 8.71 -8.03
C PHE A 32 -2.08 8.19 -9.28
N LYS A 33 -1.93 8.86 -10.42
CA LYS A 33 -2.35 8.34 -11.72
C LYS A 33 -1.49 7.15 -12.12
N LEU A 34 -2.14 6.06 -12.47
CA LEU A 34 -1.51 4.89 -13.07
C LEU A 34 -1.97 4.75 -14.54
N GLN A 35 -1.31 3.85 -15.27
CA GLN A 35 -1.72 3.54 -16.64
C GLN A 35 -3.08 2.82 -16.66
N GLY A 36 -3.78 2.91 -17.80
CA GLY A 36 -5.02 2.17 -18.03
C GLY A 36 -6.24 2.68 -17.25
N GLY A 37 -6.21 3.93 -16.76
CA GLY A 37 -7.32 4.54 -16.03
C GLY A 37 -7.43 4.09 -14.57
N PHE A 38 -6.36 3.50 -14.02
CA PHE A 38 -6.27 3.15 -12.61
C PHE A 38 -5.58 4.24 -11.80
N TYR A 39 -5.79 4.21 -10.49
CA TYR A 39 -5.18 5.11 -9.53
C TYR A 39 -4.60 4.32 -8.36
N GLY A 40 -3.41 4.70 -7.91
CA GLY A 40 -2.75 4.18 -6.72
C GLY A 40 -3.03 5.11 -5.54
N ILE A 41 -3.50 4.55 -4.42
CA ILE A 41 -3.87 5.30 -3.23
C ILE A 41 -2.92 4.96 -2.09
N ILE A 42 -2.20 5.96 -1.60
CA ILE A 42 -1.39 5.87 -0.38
C ILE A 42 -1.99 6.82 0.66
N HIS A 43 -2.19 6.33 1.87
CA HIS A 43 -2.72 7.13 2.98
C HIS A 43 -1.59 7.63 3.85
N LEU A 44 -1.56 8.92 4.14
CA LEU A 44 -0.74 9.51 5.18
C LEU A 44 -1.54 9.63 6.46
N ILE A 45 -1.12 8.93 7.50
CA ILE A 45 -1.77 8.85 8.80
C ILE A 45 -0.80 9.43 9.84
N PRO A 46 -1.15 10.54 10.50
CA PRO A 46 -0.38 11.03 11.62
C PRO A 46 -0.43 10.07 12.81
N ALA A 47 0.72 9.77 13.38
CA ALA A 47 0.84 9.01 14.61
C ALA A 47 1.72 9.75 15.63
N ALA A 48 1.60 9.35 16.89
CA ALA A 48 2.34 9.98 17.99
C ALA A 48 3.86 9.79 17.85
N ASP A 49 4.27 8.66 17.27
CA ASP A 49 5.67 8.25 17.15
C ASP A 49 6.27 8.55 15.76
N GLY A 50 5.55 9.29 14.91
CA GLY A 50 5.95 9.59 13.54
C GLY A 50 4.78 9.55 12.56
N GLN A 51 5.06 9.77 11.28
CA GLN A 51 4.03 9.72 10.24
C GLN A 51 4.02 8.33 9.60
N MET A 52 2.84 7.74 9.39
CA MET A 52 2.71 6.45 8.73
C MET A 52 2.13 6.62 7.33
N LEU A 53 2.78 6.00 6.35
CA LEU A 53 2.21 5.76 5.03
C LEU A 53 1.56 4.38 5.00
N PHE A 54 0.39 4.26 4.37
CA PHE A 54 -0.39 3.03 4.36
C PHE A 54 -1.07 2.80 3.00
N ALA A 55 -0.80 1.65 2.39
CA ALA A 55 -1.52 1.12 1.25
C ALA A 55 -2.53 0.07 1.73
N ASP A 56 -3.82 0.31 1.50
CA ASP A 56 -4.88 -0.62 1.92
C ASP A 56 -4.99 -1.79 0.92
N TRP A 57 -4.70 -3.01 1.37
CA TRP A 57 -4.78 -4.21 0.53
C TRP A 57 -6.03 -5.05 0.84
N GLY A 58 -7.03 -4.46 1.51
CA GLY A 58 -8.28 -5.12 1.86
C GLY A 58 -8.03 -6.39 2.67
N ASP A 59 -8.63 -7.50 2.25
CA ASP A 59 -8.48 -8.81 2.88
C ASP A 59 -7.44 -9.70 2.18
N TYR A 60 -6.71 -9.19 1.19
CA TYR A 60 -5.86 -10.01 0.32
C TYR A 60 -4.85 -10.85 1.11
N PHE A 61 -4.19 -10.23 2.10
CA PHE A 61 -3.17 -10.90 2.91
C PHE A 61 -3.73 -11.89 3.94
N GLN A 62 -5.06 -12.02 4.08
CA GLN A 62 -5.67 -13.11 4.87
C GLN A 62 -5.32 -14.49 4.30
N LEU A 63 -5.01 -14.57 3.00
CA LEU A 63 -4.47 -15.78 2.35
C LEU A 63 -3.17 -16.26 2.98
N ILE A 64 -2.40 -15.35 3.58
CA ILE A 64 -1.09 -15.63 4.18
C ILE A 64 -1.25 -15.80 5.69
N ILE A 65 -1.88 -14.83 6.36
CA ILE A 65 -2.03 -14.81 7.82
C ILE A 65 -2.88 -16.00 8.31
N GLY A 66 -3.93 -16.36 7.56
CA GLY A 66 -4.84 -17.45 7.89
C GLY A 66 -4.41 -18.82 7.35
N HIS A 67 -3.19 -18.96 6.80
CA HIS A 67 -2.76 -20.23 6.20
C HIS A 67 -2.38 -21.27 7.27
N ASN A 68 -2.93 -22.49 7.16
CA ASN A 68 -2.72 -23.56 8.15
C ASN A 68 -1.26 -24.05 8.25
N GLU A 69 -0.48 -23.91 7.18
CA GLU A 69 0.94 -24.29 7.12
C GLU A 69 1.79 -23.09 6.65
N PRO A 70 2.04 -22.07 7.48
CA PRO A 70 2.67 -20.83 7.04
C PRO A 70 4.13 -21.03 6.61
N GLU A 71 4.91 -21.86 7.30
CA GLU A 71 6.31 -22.11 6.95
C GLU A 71 6.46 -22.78 5.57
N LYS A 72 5.58 -23.74 5.27
CA LYS A 72 5.55 -24.42 3.97
C LYS A 72 5.14 -23.47 2.86
N LEU A 73 4.16 -22.60 3.13
CA LEU A 73 3.76 -21.54 2.21
C LEU A 73 4.95 -20.61 1.89
N MET A 74 5.71 -20.17 2.92
CA MET A 74 6.89 -19.33 2.70
C MET A 74 7.93 -20.01 1.82
N ARG A 75 8.27 -21.29 2.08
CA ARG A 75 9.22 -22.04 1.24
C ARG A 75 8.77 -22.14 -0.23
N MET A 76 7.47 -22.27 -0.48
CA MET A 76 6.93 -22.29 -1.84
C MET A 76 7.00 -20.93 -2.54
N LEU A 77 7.06 -19.83 -1.78
CA LEU A 77 7.09 -18.46 -2.27
C LEU A 77 8.51 -17.90 -2.41
N GLU A 78 9.51 -18.44 -1.69
CA GLU A 78 10.92 -17.97 -1.69
C GLU A 78 11.48 -17.65 -3.07
N LYS A 79 11.35 -18.57 -4.03
CA LYS A 79 11.87 -18.37 -5.39
C LYS A 79 10.92 -17.58 -6.30
N PRO A 80 9.61 -17.90 -6.39
CA PRO A 80 8.72 -17.22 -7.33
C PRO A 80 8.28 -15.83 -6.87
N CYS A 81 8.18 -15.59 -5.56
CA CYS A 81 7.63 -14.36 -4.97
C CYS A 81 8.54 -13.78 -3.87
N PRO A 82 9.79 -13.36 -4.19
CA PRO A 82 10.71 -12.84 -3.20
C PRO A 82 10.20 -11.57 -2.50
N LYS A 83 9.46 -10.67 -3.17
CA LYS A 83 8.92 -9.46 -2.50
C LYS A 83 7.86 -9.80 -1.46
N VAL A 84 7.07 -10.86 -1.68
CA VAL A 84 6.15 -11.36 -0.63
C VAL A 84 6.95 -11.84 0.57
N ILE A 85 8.04 -12.58 0.36
CA ILE A 85 8.90 -13.03 1.46
C ILE A 85 9.55 -11.85 2.19
N ASP A 86 10.07 -10.87 1.46
CA ASP A 86 10.68 -9.68 2.05
C ASP A 86 9.67 -8.88 2.88
N LEU A 87 8.40 -8.82 2.46
CA LEU A 87 7.33 -8.22 3.27
C LEU A 87 7.09 -9.00 4.56
N MET A 88 6.98 -10.33 4.46
CA MET A 88 6.60 -11.19 5.59
C MET A 88 7.73 -11.35 6.61
N THR A 89 8.97 -11.23 6.18
CA THR A 89 10.18 -11.30 7.04
C THR A 89 10.61 -9.93 7.55
N GLY A 90 10.01 -8.84 7.05
CA GLY A 90 10.39 -7.46 7.37
C GLY A 90 11.63 -6.95 6.63
N ALA A 91 12.26 -7.77 5.78
CA ALA A 91 13.44 -7.37 5.00
C ALA A 91 13.14 -6.25 3.98
N SER A 92 11.87 -6.06 3.60
CA SER A 92 11.48 -5.02 2.64
C SER A 92 11.55 -3.58 3.19
N GLY A 93 11.70 -3.41 4.51
CA GLY A 93 11.53 -2.11 5.17
C GLY A 93 10.08 -1.63 5.28
N ASN A 94 9.12 -2.43 4.79
CA ASN A 94 7.68 -2.22 4.96
C ASN A 94 7.09 -3.33 5.83
N SER A 95 5.96 -3.03 6.48
CA SER A 95 5.32 -3.93 7.42
C SER A 95 3.86 -4.16 7.05
N LEU A 96 3.41 -5.41 7.14
CA LEU A 96 2.00 -5.74 7.07
C LEU A 96 1.32 -5.40 8.39
N VAL A 97 0.32 -4.52 8.36
CA VAL A 97 -0.37 -4.02 9.56
C VAL A 97 -1.88 -3.98 9.39
N THR A 98 -2.58 -4.16 10.49
CA THR A 98 -4.02 -3.89 10.59
C THR A 98 -4.21 -2.56 11.30
N ILE A 99 -4.81 -1.58 10.63
CA ILE A 99 -5.09 -0.27 11.22
C ILE A 99 -6.45 -0.23 11.93
N ARG A 100 -6.71 0.86 12.67
CA ARG A 100 -8.00 1.09 13.33
C ARG A 100 -9.13 1.04 12.29
N GLY A 101 -10.09 0.15 12.51
CA GLY A 101 -11.15 -0.17 11.55
C GLY A 101 -10.99 -1.53 10.87
N GLY A 102 -9.95 -2.31 11.20
CA GLY A 102 -9.77 -3.68 10.74
C GLY A 102 -9.22 -3.82 9.32
N GLN A 103 -8.81 -2.70 8.70
CA GLN A 103 -8.26 -2.69 7.36
C GLN A 103 -6.81 -3.19 7.39
N LEU A 104 -6.49 -4.16 6.54
CA LEU A 104 -5.18 -4.80 6.47
C LEU A 104 -4.43 -4.28 5.25
N GLY A 105 -3.17 -3.91 5.43
CA GLY A 105 -2.39 -3.31 4.36
C GLY A 105 -0.92 -3.18 4.68
N ILE A 106 -0.19 -2.61 3.73
CA ILE A 106 1.25 -2.42 3.82
C ILE A 106 1.50 -1.02 4.33
N SER A 107 2.27 -0.92 5.40
CA SER A 107 2.68 0.35 5.99
C SER A 107 4.17 0.59 5.88
N ARG A 108 4.52 1.87 5.89
CA ARG A 108 5.87 2.37 6.05
C ARG A 108 5.86 3.50 7.07
N GLN A 109 6.78 3.44 8.03
CA GLN A 109 7.02 4.55 8.94
C GLN A 109 7.92 5.58 8.27
N VAL A 110 7.53 6.85 8.35
CA VAL A 110 8.33 7.96 7.86
C VAL A 110 8.93 8.66 9.07
N ASN A 111 10.26 8.69 9.12
CA ASN A 111 11.04 9.40 10.13
C ASN A 111 10.95 10.92 9.89
N ALA A 112 9.79 11.50 10.16
CA ALA A 112 9.52 12.93 10.15
C ALA A 112 9.11 13.37 11.56
N ALA A 113 9.35 14.65 11.89
CA ALA A 113 8.92 15.18 13.18
C ALA A 113 7.40 14.98 13.35
N PRO A 114 6.92 14.53 14.51
CA PRO A 114 5.48 14.45 14.77
C PRO A 114 4.86 15.82 14.56
N ASN A 115 3.94 15.91 13.60
CA ASN A 115 3.20 17.12 13.29
C ASN A 115 1.74 16.72 13.17
N PRO A 116 0.85 17.24 14.03
CA PRO A 116 -0.57 16.92 13.93
C PRO A 116 -1.25 17.68 12.78
N ASN A 117 -0.60 18.67 12.18
CA ASN A 117 -1.15 19.46 11.10
C ASN A 117 -0.99 18.75 9.75
N LEU A 118 -2.07 18.09 9.31
CA LEU A 118 -2.16 17.42 8.01
C LEU A 118 -1.76 18.33 6.84
N ILE A 119 -2.19 19.60 6.82
CA ILE A 119 -1.90 20.52 5.72
C ILE A 119 -0.40 20.76 5.58
N ALA A 120 0.30 20.92 6.71
CA ALA A 120 1.75 21.10 6.71
C ALA A 120 2.51 19.86 6.21
N LEU A 121 1.95 18.67 6.45
CA LEU A 121 2.56 17.41 6.02
C LEU A 121 2.28 17.05 4.56
N ALA A 122 1.16 17.52 4.01
CA ALA A 122 0.70 17.09 2.69
C ALA A 122 1.72 17.37 1.58
N GLY A 123 2.45 18.49 1.68
CA GLY A 123 3.45 18.93 0.72
C GLY A 123 4.89 18.73 1.18
N ASP A 124 5.13 17.96 2.25
CA ASP A 124 6.49 17.64 2.70
C ASP A 124 7.17 16.72 1.67
N GLU A 125 8.29 17.18 1.10
CA GLU A 125 9.00 16.46 0.02
C GLU A 125 9.43 15.05 0.45
N LYS A 126 9.89 14.89 1.69
CA LYS A 126 10.32 13.59 2.20
C LYS A 126 9.14 12.62 2.31
N ILE A 127 8.00 13.10 2.77
CA ILE A 127 6.78 12.26 2.86
C ILE A 127 6.31 11.86 1.46
N LEU A 128 6.35 12.77 0.50
CA LEU A 128 5.99 12.50 -0.89
C LEU A 128 6.92 11.46 -1.53
N ASP A 129 8.24 11.60 -1.36
CA ASP A 129 9.22 10.63 -1.86
C ASP A 129 8.98 9.24 -1.27
N GLU A 130 8.73 9.15 0.04
CA GLU A 130 8.42 7.88 0.71
C GLU A 130 7.07 7.29 0.25
N ALA A 131 6.09 8.14 -0.07
CA ALA A 131 4.80 7.70 -0.62
C ALA A 131 4.96 7.13 -2.03
N GLU A 132 5.78 7.75 -2.89
CA GLU A 132 6.11 7.24 -4.22
C GLU A 132 6.88 5.92 -4.14
N GLN A 133 7.82 5.78 -3.21
CA GLN A 133 8.53 4.53 -2.99
C GLN A 133 7.60 3.41 -2.51
N LEU A 134 6.67 3.71 -1.58
CA LEU A 134 5.67 2.74 -1.14
C LEU A 134 4.72 2.35 -2.26
N LEU A 135 4.29 3.31 -3.09
CA LEU A 135 3.51 3.05 -4.30
C LEU A 135 4.25 2.09 -5.24
N SER A 136 5.51 2.41 -5.58
CA SER A 136 6.33 1.58 -6.47
C SER A 136 6.50 0.17 -5.91
N TYR A 137 6.76 0.04 -4.62
CA TYR A 137 6.87 -1.25 -3.95
C TYR A 137 5.57 -2.06 -4.07
N CYS A 138 4.42 -1.44 -3.82
CA CYS A 138 3.12 -2.10 -3.90
C CYS A 138 2.79 -2.53 -5.35
N LEU A 139 3.14 -1.72 -6.34
CA LEU A 139 2.95 -2.06 -7.76
C LEU A 139 3.84 -3.23 -8.19
N ASP A 140 5.09 -3.24 -7.75
CA ASP A 140 6.02 -4.35 -7.99
C ASP A 140 5.51 -5.65 -7.36
N LEU A 141 5.05 -5.57 -6.11
CA LEU A 141 4.49 -6.71 -5.39
C LEU A 141 3.23 -7.24 -6.10
N PHE A 142 2.34 -6.34 -6.53
CA PHE A 142 1.17 -6.69 -7.33
C PHE A 142 1.56 -7.41 -8.61
N HIS A 143 2.56 -6.88 -9.34
CA HIS A 143 3.04 -7.47 -10.58
C HIS A 143 3.68 -8.85 -10.36
N GLU A 144 4.51 -8.99 -9.33
CA GLU A 144 5.14 -10.26 -8.95
C GLU A 144 4.08 -11.33 -8.66
N ILE A 145 3.11 -11.02 -7.80
CA ILE A 145 2.04 -11.96 -7.47
C ILE A 145 1.26 -12.33 -8.73
N ARG A 146 0.86 -11.35 -9.55
CA ARG A 146 0.07 -11.59 -10.76
C ARG A 146 0.78 -12.50 -11.75
N THR A 147 2.09 -12.31 -11.94
CA THR A 147 2.84 -12.98 -13.01
C THR A 147 3.52 -14.25 -12.54
N LYS A 148 4.20 -14.22 -11.38
CA LYS A 148 5.11 -15.28 -10.92
C LYS A 148 4.51 -16.21 -9.87
N CYS A 149 3.49 -15.78 -9.12
CA CYS A 149 2.95 -16.59 -8.02
C CYS A 149 2.52 -17.98 -8.50
N PRO A 150 2.89 -19.07 -7.80
CA PRO A 150 2.52 -20.42 -8.19
C PRO A 150 1.06 -20.74 -7.89
N PHE A 151 0.37 -19.92 -7.09
CA PHE A 151 -1.00 -20.15 -6.65
C PHE A 151 -2.02 -19.41 -7.54
N PRO A 152 -2.84 -20.11 -8.35
CA PRO A 152 -3.81 -19.46 -9.22
C PRO A 152 -4.86 -18.65 -8.45
N GLU A 153 -5.28 -19.12 -7.27
CA GLU A 153 -6.29 -18.44 -6.45
C GLU A 153 -5.81 -17.08 -5.92
N TRP A 154 -4.52 -16.93 -5.67
CA TRP A 154 -3.93 -15.65 -5.28
C TRP A 154 -4.03 -14.64 -6.42
N LYS A 155 -3.71 -15.06 -7.65
CA LYS A 155 -3.85 -14.23 -8.86
C LYS A 155 -5.30 -13.81 -9.09
N LYS A 156 -6.26 -14.72 -8.87
CA LYS A 156 -7.69 -14.40 -9.00
C LYS A 156 -8.13 -13.36 -7.97
N ARG A 157 -7.72 -13.52 -6.71
CA ARG A 157 -8.08 -12.58 -5.63
C ARG A 157 -7.48 -11.18 -5.82
N LEU A 158 -6.34 -11.04 -6.49
CA LEU A 158 -5.82 -9.72 -6.86
C LEU A 158 -6.82 -8.89 -7.69
N VAL A 159 -7.66 -9.54 -8.51
CA VAL A 159 -8.68 -8.87 -9.32
C VAL A 159 -9.78 -8.25 -8.46
N ASN A 160 -9.94 -8.72 -7.22
CA ASN A 160 -10.93 -8.19 -6.28
C ASN A 160 -10.39 -7.03 -5.44
N LEU A 161 -9.11 -6.65 -5.60
CA LEU A 161 -8.52 -5.48 -4.94
C LEU A 161 -8.99 -4.15 -5.54
N TYR A 162 -9.67 -4.17 -6.69
CA TYR A 162 -10.19 -2.96 -7.30
C TYR A 162 -11.45 -2.49 -6.55
N GLY A 163 -11.41 -1.27 -6.02
CA GLY A 163 -12.62 -0.52 -5.68
C GLY A 163 -13.12 0.33 -6.83
#